data_AF-A0A1H3M6C2-F1
#
_entry.id   AF-A0A1H3M6C2-F1
#
_cell.length_a   1.000
_cell.length_b   1.000
_cell.length_c   1.000
_cell.angle_alpha   90.00
_cell.angle_beta   90.00
_cell.angle_gamma   90.00
#
_symmetry.space_group_name_H-M   'P 1'
#
loop_
_entity.id
_entity.type
_entity.pdbx_description
1 polymer ?
#
loop_
_entity_poly.entity_id
_entity_poly.type
_entity_poly.pdbx_seq_one_letter_code
_entity_poly.pdbx_strand_id
1 'polypeptide(L)'
;MAADADTAFAHSPPHAMTHPCLSCGACCASFRVDFSVHESQAQGGRVPAGLAEEVTDHTCRMRGTDWARPRCAALVGKVGEKAHCGIYEWRPSPCREFAAGSDACNRVRVRHGMQALDSGLL
;
A
#
# COMPACT_ATOMS: atom_id res chain seq x y z
N MET A 1 33.05 34.50 18.99
CA MET A 1 31.60 34.58 19.25
C MET A 1 30.90 33.67 18.28
N ALA A 2 29.96 32.90 18.81
CA ALA A 2 29.33 31.72 18.21
C ALA A 2 28.39 32.02 17.03
N ALA A 3 27.92 30.91 16.44
CA ALA A 3 27.02 30.64 15.30
C ALA A 3 25.71 31.49 15.28
N ASP A 4 24.93 31.57 14.19
CA ASP A 4 24.06 30.53 13.58
C ASP A 4 23.74 30.91 12.11
N ALA A 5 23.74 30.05 11.07
CA ALA A 5 22.99 28.80 10.84
C ALA A 5 21.47 28.97 10.85
N ASP A 6 20.86 29.29 9.69
CA ASP A 6 19.45 28.98 9.44
C ASP A 6 19.24 28.58 7.97
N THR A 7 19.63 27.34 7.68
CA THR A 7 19.23 26.64 6.46
C THR A 7 17.76 26.29 6.61
N ALA A 8 16.92 27.08 5.93
CA ALA A 8 15.48 26.89 5.86
C ALA A 8 15.12 25.47 5.36
N PHE A 9 14.83 24.56 6.29
CA PHE A 9 14.05 23.36 5.98
C PHE A 9 12.58 23.77 5.86
N ALA A 10 12.07 23.74 4.63
CA ALA A 10 10.66 23.96 4.33
C ALA A 10 9.79 22.94 5.09
N HIS A 11 9.23 23.36 6.22
CA HIS A 11 8.24 22.59 6.95
C HIS A 11 6.91 22.74 6.20
N SER A 12 6.54 21.73 5.40
CA SER A 12 5.22 21.68 4.76
C SER A 12 4.13 21.54 5.84
N PRO A 13 2.97 22.19 5.69
CA PRO A 13 1.92 22.18 6.71
C PRO A 13 1.27 20.78 6.84
N PRO A 14 0.70 20.45 8.01
CA PRO A 14 0.04 19.16 8.24
C PRO A 14 -1.26 19.12 7.44
N HIS A 15 -1.23 18.51 6.25
CA HIS A 15 -2.45 18.08 5.57
C HIS A 15 -3.19 17.10 6.49
N ALA A 16 -4.48 17.35 6.75
CA ALA A 16 -5.37 16.46 7.50
C ALA A 16 -5.04 15.00 7.19
N MET A 17 -4.59 14.26 8.22
CA MET A 17 -3.77 13.04 8.13
C MET A 17 -4.52 11.88 7.47
N THR A 18 -4.69 11.97 6.16
CA THR A 18 -5.17 10.89 5.32
C THR A 18 -4.12 9.79 5.36
N HIS A 19 -4.52 8.58 5.75
CA HIS A 19 -3.60 7.46 5.91
C HIS A 19 -2.72 7.31 4.65
N PRO A 20 -1.38 7.21 4.78
CA PRO A 20 -0.45 7.34 3.65
C PRO A 20 -0.66 6.30 2.53
N CYS A 21 -1.26 5.16 2.84
CA CYS A 21 -1.65 4.15 1.84
C CYS A 21 -2.78 4.59 0.90
N LEU A 22 -3.52 5.66 1.24
CA LEU A 22 -4.57 6.27 0.41
C LEU A 22 -4.02 7.30 -0.58
N SER A 23 -2.70 7.50 -0.64
CA SER A 23 -2.06 8.41 -1.61
C SER A 23 -0.78 7.87 -2.26
N CYS A 24 -0.10 6.87 -1.68
CA CYS A 24 1.20 6.40 -2.19
C CYS A 24 1.17 5.27 -3.24
N GLY A 25 0.26 4.29 -3.11
CA GLY A 25 0.21 3.09 -3.96
C GLY A 25 1.39 2.10 -3.86
N ALA A 26 2.38 2.35 -2.99
CA ALA A 26 3.66 1.61 -2.97
C ALA A 26 3.49 0.09 -2.81
N CYS A 27 2.71 -0.35 -1.82
CA CYS A 27 2.51 -1.77 -1.52
C CYS A 27 1.76 -2.49 -2.65
N CYS A 28 0.75 -1.84 -3.24
CA CYS A 28 -0.04 -2.37 -4.35
C CYS A 28 0.79 -2.57 -5.65
N ALA A 29 1.92 -1.87 -5.77
CA ALA A 29 2.85 -1.96 -6.89
C ALA A 29 4.11 -2.79 -6.58
N SER A 30 4.14 -3.53 -5.47
CA SER A 30 5.36 -4.18 -5.01
C SER A 30 5.19 -5.58 -4.43
N PHE A 31 4.02 -5.91 -3.90
CA PHE A 31 3.82 -7.18 -3.21
C PHE A 31 2.87 -8.10 -3.94
N ARG A 32 3.21 -9.40 -3.90
CA ARG A 32 2.28 -10.49 -4.10
C ARG A 32 1.32 -10.56 -2.92
N VAL A 33 0.03 -10.74 -3.21
CA VAL A 33 -1.00 -10.80 -2.17
C VAL A 33 -1.79 -12.10 -2.35
N ASP A 34 -1.43 -13.09 -1.55
CA ASP A 34 -2.16 -14.35 -1.40
C ASP A 34 -2.97 -14.29 -0.10
N PHE A 35 -4.21 -14.76 -0.12
CA PHE A 35 -5.14 -14.65 0.99
C PHE A 35 -6.15 -15.82 0.97
N SER A 36 -6.93 -15.99 2.04
CA SER A 36 -7.86 -17.13 2.13
C SER A 36 -9.01 -17.01 1.12
N VAL A 37 -9.39 -18.11 0.48
CA VAL A 37 -10.56 -18.13 -0.43
C VAL A 37 -11.82 -17.59 0.25
N HIS A 38 -11.98 -17.81 1.56
CA HIS A 38 -13.13 -17.34 2.34
C HIS A 38 -13.23 -15.82 2.49
N GLU A 39 -12.17 -15.08 2.17
CA GLU A 39 -12.21 -13.62 2.15
C GLU A 39 -12.73 -13.06 0.82
N SER A 40 -12.80 -13.89 -0.23
CA SER A 40 -13.38 -13.55 -1.53
C SER A 40 -14.91 -13.48 -1.46
N GLN A 41 -15.52 -12.53 -2.16
CA GLN A 41 -16.97 -12.45 -2.33
C GLN A 41 -17.57 -13.73 -2.91
N ALA A 42 -16.81 -14.48 -3.73
CA ALA A 42 -17.27 -15.77 -4.25
C ALA A 42 -17.51 -16.83 -3.16
N GLN A 43 -16.92 -16.64 -1.97
CA GLN A 43 -17.02 -17.54 -0.81
C GLN A 43 -17.65 -16.85 0.41
N GLY A 44 -18.38 -15.74 0.21
CA GLY A 44 -19.07 -15.01 1.27
C GLY A 44 -18.22 -13.95 1.99
N GLY A 45 -16.99 -13.71 1.54
CA GLY A 45 -16.12 -12.65 2.03
C GLY A 45 -16.40 -11.27 1.42
N ARG A 46 -15.44 -10.35 1.53
CA ARG A 46 -15.58 -8.95 1.10
C ARG A 46 -14.71 -8.56 -0.09
N VAL A 47 -13.67 -9.32 -0.41
CA VAL A 47 -12.76 -9.00 -1.51
C VAL A 47 -13.48 -9.22 -2.85
N PRO A 48 -13.57 -8.22 -3.74
CA PRO A 48 -14.32 -8.38 -4.99
C PRO A 48 -13.79 -9.51 -5.87
N ALA A 49 -14.68 -10.42 -6.29
CA ALA A 49 -14.31 -11.60 -7.06
C ALA A 49 -13.59 -11.26 -8.37
N GLY A 50 -13.97 -10.15 -9.03
CA GLY A 50 -13.31 -9.68 -10.26
C GLY A 50 -11.86 -9.20 -10.08
N LEU A 51 -11.40 -9.00 -8.84
CA LEU A 51 -10.04 -8.57 -8.52
C LEU A 51 -9.16 -9.70 -7.97
N ALA A 52 -9.75 -10.88 -7.75
CA ALA A 52 -9.07 -12.04 -7.22
C ALA A 52 -9.07 -13.20 -8.24
N GLU A 53 -8.11 -14.09 -8.10
CA GLU A 53 -8.06 -15.38 -8.79
C GLU A 53 -7.86 -16.49 -7.76
N GLU A 54 -8.57 -17.60 -7.90
CA GLU A 54 -8.33 -18.78 -7.08
C GLU A 54 -7.06 -19.47 -7.57
N VAL A 55 -6.16 -19.77 -6.64
CA VAL A 55 -4.85 -20.40 -6.91
C VAL A 55 -4.88 -21.86 -6.48
N THR A 56 -5.56 -22.14 -5.36
CA THR A 56 -5.83 -23.47 -4.83
C THR A 56 -7.21 -23.45 -4.17
N ASP A 57 -7.71 -24.62 -3.77
CA ASP A 57 -8.99 -24.79 -3.04
C ASP A 57 -9.10 -23.96 -1.74
N HIS A 58 -7.97 -23.42 -1.23
CA HIS A 58 -7.93 -22.66 0.01
C HIS A 58 -7.29 -21.26 -0.14
N THR A 59 -6.68 -20.95 -1.28
CA THR A 59 -5.94 -19.70 -1.49
C THR A 59 -6.42 -18.94 -2.73
N CYS A 60 -6.75 -17.67 -2.53
CA CYS A 60 -6.89 -16.70 -3.61
C CYS A 60 -5.65 -15.80 -3.71
N ARG A 61 -5.45 -15.20 -4.87
CA ARG A 61 -4.45 -14.16 -5.13
C ARG A 61 -5.12 -12.92 -5.68
N MET A 62 -4.64 -11.74 -5.28
CA MET A 62 -5.01 -10.50 -5.96
C MET A 62 -4.41 -10.50 -7.37
N ARG A 63 -5.26 -10.33 -8.39
CA ARG A 63 -4.84 -10.30 -9.79
C ARG A 63 -3.76 -9.25 -10.03
N GLY A 64 -2.81 -9.60 -10.90
CA GLY A 64 -1.68 -8.74 -11.27
C GLY A 64 -0.52 -8.73 -10.28
N THR A 65 -0.61 -9.47 -9.18
CA THR A 65 0.45 -9.52 -8.15
C THR A 65 1.44 -10.68 -8.30
N ASP A 66 1.28 -11.54 -9.31
CA ASP A 66 2.13 -12.73 -9.56
C ASP A 66 3.29 -12.52 -10.54
N TRP A 67 3.58 -11.26 -10.90
CA TRP A 67 4.60 -10.93 -11.88
C TRP A 67 5.89 -10.46 -11.20
N ALA A 68 7.02 -10.54 -11.92
CA ALA A 68 8.31 -9.99 -11.46
C ALA A 68 8.23 -8.48 -11.11
N ARG A 69 7.26 -7.76 -11.69
CA ARG A 69 6.89 -6.38 -11.35
C ARG A 69 5.40 -6.35 -10.98
N PRO A 70 5.04 -6.62 -9.71
CA PRO A 70 3.65 -6.70 -9.28
C PRO A 70 2.90 -5.38 -9.52
N ARG A 71 1.68 -5.48 -10.02
CA ARG A 71 0.74 -4.36 -10.07
C ARG A 71 -0.66 -4.87 -9.77
N CYS A 72 -1.07 -4.75 -8.52
CA CYS A 72 -2.39 -5.17 -8.05
C CYS A 72 -3.51 -4.54 -8.91
N ALA A 73 -4.48 -5.35 -9.30
CA ALA A 73 -5.63 -4.92 -10.08
C ALA A 73 -6.45 -3.82 -9.37
N ALA A 74 -6.42 -3.77 -8.04
CA ALA A 74 -7.08 -2.73 -7.26
C ALA A 74 -6.33 -1.38 -7.22
N LEU A 75 -5.13 -1.28 -7.80
CA LEU A 75 -4.34 -0.04 -7.80
C LEU A 75 -4.93 0.98 -8.77
N VAL A 76 -5.40 2.09 -8.20
CA VAL A 76 -5.89 3.27 -8.94
C VAL A 76 -4.86 4.38 -8.90
N GLY A 77 -4.64 5.04 -10.05
CA GLY A 77 -3.76 6.20 -10.17
C GLY A 77 -2.28 5.88 -10.44
N LYS A 78 -1.42 6.87 -10.22
CA LYS A 78 0.03 6.82 -10.49
C LYS A 78 0.82 6.76 -9.19
N VAL A 79 1.59 5.68 -9.04
CA VAL A 79 2.40 5.40 -7.83
C VAL A 79 3.36 6.55 -7.57
N GLY A 80 3.46 6.97 -6.31
CA GLY A 80 4.32 8.09 -5.91
C GLY A 80 3.74 9.49 -6.16
N GLU A 81 2.63 9.61 -6.90
CA GLU A 81 1.98 10.90 -7.17
C GLU A 81 0.59 10.98 -6.54
N LYS A 82 -0.34 10.19 -7.05
CA LYS A 82 -1.72 10.10 -6.54
C LYS A 82 -2.24 8.70 -6.81
N ALA A 83 -1.92 7.78 -5.92
CA ALA A 83 -2.33 6.38 -6.04
C ALA A 83 -2.95 5.84 -4.75
N HIS A 84 -4.00 5.04 -4.91
CA HIS A 84 -4.70 4.42 -3.78
C HIS A 84 -5.22 3.05 -4.15
N CYS A 85 -5.57 2.28 -3.12
CA CYS A 85 -6.28 1.02 -3.29
C CYS A 85 -7.77 1.33 -3.52
N GLY A 86 -8.32 0.93 -4.67
CA GLY A 86 -9.74 1.09 -4.99
C GLY A 86 -10.68 0.23 -4.15
N ILE A 87 -10.13 -0.66 -3.31
CA ILE A 87 -10.89 -1.51 -2.38
C ILE A 87 -10.39 -1.36 -0.94
N TYR A 88 -9.89 -0.18 -0.55
CA TYR A 88 -9.22 0.01 0.75
C TYR A 88 -10.03 -0.53 1.95
N GLU A 89 -11.34 -0.38 1.93
CA GLU A 89 -12.27 -0.87 2.96
C GLU A 89 -12.41 -2.40 2.93
N TRP A 90 -12.40 -2.98 1.74
CA TRP A 90 -12.57 -4.42 1.45
C TRP A 90 -11.25 -5.16 1.22
N ARG A 91 -10.12 -4.60 1.66
CA ARG A 91 -8.80 -5.24 1.56
C ARG A 91 -8.81 -6.64 2.18
N PRO A 92 -8.12 -7.61 1.55
CA PRO A 92 -7.85 -8.90 2.17
C PRO A 92 -6.93 -8.70 3.39
N SER A 93 -6.90 -9.69 4.26
CA SER A 93 -6.19 -9.68 5.55
C SER A 93 -4.72 -9.29 5.44
N PRO A 94 -3.92 -9.83 4.48
CA PRO A 94 -2.52 -9.42 4.32
C PRO A 94 -2.35 -7.92 4.07
N CYS A 95 -3.28 -7.29 3.34
CA CYS A 95 -3.24 -5.85 3.05
C CYS A 95 -3.75 -5.00 4.21
N ARG A 96 -4.56 -5.56 5.11
CA ARG A 96 -5.12 -4.89 6.29
C ARG A 96 -4.14 -4.91 7.46
N GLU A 97 -3.47 -6.04 7.64
CA GLU A 97 -2.50 -6.29 8.71
C GLU A 97 -1.11 -5.70 8.40
N PHE A 98 -0.85 -5.35 7.15
CA PHE A 98 0.41 -4.73 6.75
C PHE A 98 0.57 -3.34 7.37
N ALA A 99 1.54 -3.19 8.26
CA ALA A 99 1.83 -1.95 8.96
C ALA A 99 2.41 -0.88 8.01
N ALA A 100 1.72 0.24 7.88
CA ALA A 100 2.25 1.44 7.25
C ALA A 100 3.45 1.96 8.05
N GLY A 101 4.52 2.36 7.36
CA GLY A 101 5.75 2.83 8.01
C GLY A 101 6.67 1.72 8.54
N SER A 102 6.29 0.45 8.44
CA SER A 102 7.22 -0.66 8.67
C SER A 102 8.43 -0.60 7.73
N ASP A 103 9.53 -1.27 8.09
CA ASP A 103 10.73 -1.36 7.24
C ASP A 103 10.40 -1.85 5.82
N ALA A 104 9.49 -2.82 5.70
CA ALA A 104 9.03 -3.32 4.42
C ALA A 104 8.26 -2.23 3.64
N CYS A 105 7.40 -1.46 4.31
CA CYS A 105 6.69 -0.33 3.73
C CYS A 105 7.67 0.74 3.23
N ASN A 106 8.61 1.16 4.08
CA ASN A 106 9.57 2.20 3.77
C ASN A 106 10.52 1.78 2.65
N ARG A 107 10.97 0.52 2.62
CA ARG A 107 11.78 -0.02 1.53
C ARG A 107 11.07 0.07 0.17
N VAL A 108 9.78 -0.27 0.10
CA VAL A 108 9.04 -0.17 -1.17
C VAL A 108 8.72 1.28 -1.53
N ARG A 109 8.49 2.16 -0.55
CA ARG A 109 8.34 3.60 -0.78
C ARG A 109 9.58 4.18 -1.45
N VAL A 110 10.76 3.91 -0.89
CA VAL A 110 12.05 4.37 -1.44
C VAL A 110 12.30 3.82 -2.84
N ARG A 111 11.98 2.53 -3.10
CA ARG A 111 12.08 1.92 -4.43
C ARG A 111 11.26 2.68 -5.49
N HIS A 112 10.13 3.24 -5.08
CA HIS A 112 9.23 4.01 -5.95
C HIS A 112 9.50 5.53 -5.86
N GLY A 113 10.65 5.96 -5.35
CA GLY A 113 11.06 7.37 -5.30
C GLY A 113 10.39 8.20 -4.22
N MET A 114 9.71 7.56 -3.25
CA MET A 114 9.06 8.26 -2.14
C MET A 114 9.96 8.29 -0.90
N GLN A 115 9.75 9.31 -0.06
CA GLN A 115 10.34 9.37 1.27
C GLN A 115 9.77 8.28 2.18
N ALA A 116 10.60 7.77 3.08
CA ALA A 116 10.14 6.91 4.17
C ALA A 116 9.14 7.66 5.06
N LEU A 117 8.24 6.92 5.70
CA LEU A 117 7.41 7.47 6.77
C LEU A 117 8.22 7.43 8.06
N ASP A 118 8.21 8.54 8.80
CA ASP A 118 8.83 8.59 10.12
C ASP A 118 8.07 7.69 11.09
N SER A 119 8.81 6.89 11.87
CA SER A 119 8.26 5.85 12.76
C SER A 119 7.52 6.38 14.00
N GLY A 120 6.98 7.61 13.98
CA GLY A 120 6.35 8.26 15.14
C GLY A 120 5.10 9.10 14.83
N LEU A 121 4.52 8.99 13.64
CA LEU A 121 3.37 9.81 13.20
C LEU A 121 2.09 9.02 12.86
N LEU A 122 2.00 7.73 13.21
CA LEU A 122 0.80 6.91 13.02
C LEU A 122 0.39 6.22 14.33
#